data_AF-A0A3D5EN38-F1
#
_entry.id   AF-A0A3D5EN38-F1
#
_cell.length_a   1.000
_cell.length_b   1.000
_cell.length_c   1.000
_cell.angle_alpha   90.00
_cell.angle_beta   90.00
_cell.angle_gamma   90.00
#
_symmetry.space_group_name_H-M   'P 1'
#
loop_
_entity.id
_entity.type
_entity.pdbx_description
1 polymer ?
#
loop_
_entity_poly.entity_id
_entity_poly.type
_entity_poly.pdbx_seq_one_letter_code
_entity_poly.pdbx_strand_id
1 'polypeptide(L)'
;RYYKEFLFDTGDTEKAFLASISRLAKYPVVGGLSFHWKENSMFVESSLILHDETLGTAFTDAINNTVMLAQGIEQKGLFKCCLFDARKTIQLERDGTGAFKFENLPELDYEVMDLQASDITRPHSYFEDGKDPDEQLQLPKKVIKCVFELNQIHHTGCIIFEALPDRMKIHHYYRLLDASKEPEFKRLLSKLMQYAVSITDVGVAGFMKLPYKNTREFDLCTRQPDEFFPRDPKRETIE
;
A
#
# COMPACT_ATOMS: atom_id res chain seq x y z
N ARG A 1 -6.75 -3.75 -14.68
CA ARG A 1 -8.21 -3.95 -14.88
C ARG A 1 -9.05 -3.27 -13.80
N TYR A 2 -8.53 -3.05 -12.58
CA TYR A 2 -9.26 -2.44 -11.44
C TYR A 2 -9.66 -0.95 -11.60
N TYR A 3 -8.91 -0.13 -12.36
CA TYR A 3 -9.20 1.31 -12.44
C TYR A 3 -10.18 1.73 -13.54
N LYS A 4 -10.66 0.81 -14.40
CA LYS A 4 -11.39 1.21 -15.62
C LYS A 4 -12.69 1.97 -15.34
N GLU A 5 -13.40 1.62 -14.27
CA GLU A 5 -14.64 2.29 -13.86
C GLU A 5 -14.37 3.52 -12.98
N PHE A 6 -13.26 3.53 -12.23
CA PHE A 6 -12.83 4.69 -11.43
C PHE A 6 -12.40 5.89 -12.29
N LEU A 7 -11.88 5.63 -13.50
CA LEU A 7 -11.33 6.64 -14.39
C LEU A 7 -12.37 7.40 -15.22
N PHE A 8 -13.67 7.04 -15.15
CA PHE A 8 -14.68 7.58 -16.06
C PHE A 8 -14.96 9.07 -15.85
N ASP A 9 -14.93 9.53 -14.58
CA ASP A 9 -15.16 10.93 -14.20
C ASP A 9 -13.88 11.68 -13.76
N THR A 10 -12.69 11.09 -13.96
CA THR A 10 -11.42 11.69 -13.55
C THR A 10 -10.76 12.50 -14.67
N GLY A 11 -10.10 13.60 -14.31
CA GLY A 11 -9.31 14.42 -15.23
C GLY A 11 -8.10 13.69 -15.82
N ASP A 12 -7.49 14.29 -16.84
CA ASP A 12 -6.35 13.67 -17.55
C ASP A 12 -5.11 13.53 -16.65
N THR A 13 -4.90 14.46 -15.71
CA THR A 13 -3.80 14.42 -14.73
C THR A 13 -3.96 13.25 -13.77
N GLU A 14 -5.16 13.05 -13.22
CA GLU A 14 -5.46 11.94 -12.32
C GLU A 14 -5.37 10.60 -13.04
N LYS A 15 -5.84 10.52 -14.29
CA LYS A 15 -5.65 9.34 -15.16
C LYS A 15 -4.17 9.02 -15.37
N ALA A 16 -3.35 10.05 -15.64
CA ALA A 16 -1.91 9.88 -15.81
C ALA A 16 -1.24 9.42 -14.51
N PHE A 17 -1.61 10.01 -13.37
CA PHE A 17 -1.15 9.59 -12.04
C PHE A 17 -1.48 8.12 -11.75
N LEU A 18 -2.75 7.71 -11.93
CA LEU A 18 -3.18 6.32 -11.72
C LEU A 18 -2.48 5.35 -12.67
N ALA A 19 -2.27 5.75 -13.94
CA ALA A 19 -1.49 4.98 -14.89
C ALA A 19 -0.02 4.85 -14.46
N SER A 20 0.59 5.90 -13.92
CA SER A 20 1.97 5.89 -13.39
C SER A 20 2.10 4.98 -12.17
N ILE A 21 1.22 5.12 -11.18
CA ILE A 21 1.14 4.23 -10.01
C ILE A 21 1.04 2.77 -10.44
N SER A 22 0.16 2.46 -11.40
CA SER A 22 -0.03 1.08 -11.87
C SER A 22 1.22 0.46 -12.50
N ARG A 23 2.12 1.28 -13.04
CA ARG A 23 3.38 0.84 -13.64
C ARG A 23 4.44 0.52 -12.59
N LEU A 24 4.32 1.03 -11.37
CA LEU A 24 5.23 0.65 -10.27
C LEU A 24 5.19 -0.87 -9.99
N ALA A 25 4.05 -1.52 -10.24
CA ALA A 25 3.89 -2.97 -10.15
C ALA A 25 4.67 -3.77 -11.21
N LYS A 26 5.39 -3.10 -12.12
CA LYS A 26 6.35 -3.75 -13.05
C LYS A 26 7.72 -4.00 -12.42
N TYR A 27 8.02 -3.34 -11.30
CA TYR A 27 9.23 -3.57 -10.54
C TYR A 27 8.98 -4.66 -9.50
N PRO A 28 10.01 -5.43 -9.11
CA PRO A 28 9.91 -6.43 -8.06
C PRO A 28 9.92 -5.74 -6.68
N VAL A 29 8.87 -4.97 -6.41
CA VAL A 29 8.74 -4.14 -5.22
C VAL A 29 7.55 -4.58 -4.36
N VAL A 30 7.72 -4.52 -3.04
CA VAL A 30 6.65 -4.70 -2.07
C VAL A 30 6.58 -3.52 -1.10
N GLY A 31 5.40 -3.29 -0.54
CA GLY A 31 5.16 -2.26 0.47
C GLY A 31 4.00 -1.34 0.12
N GLY A 32 4.10 -0.06 0.45
CA GLY A 32 3.00 0.87 0.27
C GLY A 32 3.40 2.32 0.11
N LEU A 33 2.48 3.08 -0.48
CA LEU A 33 2.56 4.50 -0.78
C LEU A 33 1.26 5.17 -0.35
N SER A 34 1.35 6.40 0.12
CA SER A 34 0.19 7.26 0.28
C SER A 34 0.46 8.68 -0.17
N PHE A 35 -0.57 9.31 -0.70
CA PHE A 35 -0.59 10.68 -1.16
C PHE A 35 -1.79 11.36 -0.51
N HIS A 36 -1.53 12.43 0.25
CA HIS A 36 -2.56 13.21 0.92
C HIS A 36 -2.51 14.64 0.40
N TRP A 37 -3.47 14.99 -0.45
CA TRP A 37 -3.66 16.35 -0.96
C TRP A 37 -4.45 17.16 0.05
N LYS A 38 -3.79 18.19 0.58
CA LYS A 38 -4.41 19.22 1.41
C LYS A 38 -4.59 20.49 0.58
N GLU A 39 -4.78 21.61 1.25
CA GLU A 39 -5.16 22.87 0.60
C GLU A 39 -4.08 23.42 -0.32
N ASN A 40 -2.82 23.45 0.12
CA ASN A 40 -1.70 24.01 -0.66
C ASN A 40 -0.54 23.05 -0.86
N SER A 41 -0.58 21.90 -0.19
CA SER A 41 0.53 20.94 -0.18
C SER A 41 0.02 19.52 -0.34
N MET A 42 0.87 18.68 -0.93
CA MET A 42 0.72 17.24 -0.99
C MET A 42 1.73 16.59 -0.04
N PHE A 43 1.26 15.65 0.77
CA PHE A 43 2.09 14.87 1.68
C PHE A 43 2.23 13.45 1.12
N VAL A 44 3.47 12.98 0.98
CA VAL A 44 3.77 11.63 0.47
C VAL A 44 4.45 10.80 1.54
N GLU A 45 3.91 9.61 1.78
CA GLU A 45 4.51 8.61 2.66
C GLU A 45 4.78 7.34 1.86
N SER A 46 5.91 6.69 2.13
CA SER A 46 6.29 5.48 1.42
C SER A 46 7.05 4.51 2.32
N SER A 47 6.86 3.23 2.05
CA SER A 47 7.71 2.15 2.54
C SER A 47 7.76 1.12 1.45
N LEU A 48 8.84 1.12 0.69
CA LEU A 48 9.01 0.32 -0.51
C LEU A 48 10.29 -0.46 -0.39
N ILE A 49 10.23 -1.75 -0.71
CA ILE A 49 11.37 -2.66 -0.71
C ILE A 49 11.48 -3.23 -2.10
N LEU A 50 12.53 -2.83 -2.79
CA LEU A 50 12.88 -3.34 -4.10
C LEU A 50 13.75 -4.58 -3.93
N HIS A 51 13.28 -5.73 -4.42
CA HIS A 51 14.01 -7.00 -4.30
C HIS A 51 15.17 -7.12 -5.31
N ASP A 52 15.15 -6.35 -6.39
CA ASP A 52 16.23 -6.28 -7.38
C ASP A 52 16.86 -4.88 -7.38
N GLU A 53 17.94 -4.73 -6.62
CA GLU A 53 18.64 -3.45 -6.44
C GLU A 53 19.22 -2.90 -7.75
N THR A 54 19.45 -3.75 -8.77
CA THR A 54 19.98 -3.29 -10.07
C THR A 54 19.01 -2.35 -10.79
N LEU A 55 17.72 -2.40 -10.43
CA LEU A 55 16.66 -1.53 -10.96
C LEU A 55 16.47 -0.25 -10.13
N GLY A 56 17.29 -0.01 -9.10
CA GLY A 56 17.10 1.08 -8.13
C GLY A 56 16.96 2.47 -8.75
N THR A 57 17.82 2.81 -9.72
CA THR A 57 17.74 4.11 -10.42
C THR A 57 16.44 4.24 -11.19
N ALA A 58 16.12 3.27 -12.05
CA ALA A 58 14.91 3.29 -12.87
C ALA A 58 13.63 3.30 -12.01
N PHE A 59 13.65 2.61 -10.87
CA PHE A 59 12.53 2.62 -9.93
C PHE A 59 12.37 3.97 -9.24
N THR A 60 13.48 4.59 -8.82
CA THR A 60 13.49 5.93 -8.22
C THR A 60 12.92 6.96 -9.20
N ASP A 61 13.33 6.91 -10.47
CA ASP A 61 12.80 7.80 -11.52
C ASP A 61 11.30 7.59 -11.73
N ALA A 62 10.83 6.34 -11.73
CA ALA A 62 9.40 6.03 -11.84
C ALA A 62 8.57 6.58 -10.66
N ILE A 63 9.11 6.50 -9.44
CA ILE A 63 8.49 7.10 -8.25
C ILE A 63 8.47 8.62 -8.36
N ASN A 64 9.58 9.25 -8.70
CA ASN A 64 9.68 10.70 -8.86
C ASN A 64 8.70 11.22 -9.91
N ASN A 65 8.61 10.56 -11.07
CA ASN A 65 7.62 10.89 -12.10
C ASN A 65 6.18 10.77 -11.58
N THR A 66 5.91 9.76 -10.76
CA THR A 66 4.60 9.58 -10.13
C THR A 66 4.28 10.71 -9.15
N VAL A 67 5.26 11.14 -8.35
CA VAL A 67 5.13 12.29 -7.43
C VAL A 67 4.90 13.58 -8.21
N MET A 68 5.64 13.81 -9.31
CA MET A 68 5.46 14.98 -10.16
C MET A 68 4.05 15.06 -10.77
N LEU A 69 3.52 13.93 -11.25
CA LEU A 69 2.13 13.86 -11.73
C LEU A 69 1.13 14.13 -10.60
N ALA A 70 1.40 13.61 -9.41
CA ALA A 70 0.57 13.81 -8.23
C ALA A 70 0.52 15.28 -7.79
N GLN A 71 1.62 16.05 -7.90
CA GLN A 71 1.64 17.48 -7.60
C GLN A 71 0.68 18.30 -8.47
N GLY A 72 0.31 17.82 -9.66
CA GLY A 72 -0.63 18.48 -10.56
C GLY A 72 -2.11 18.25 -10.22
N ILE A 73 -2.42 17.43 -9.22
CA ILE A 73 -3.79 17.15 -8.78
C ILE A 73 -4.18 18.16 -7.70
N GLU A 74 -5.22 18.97 -7.98
CA GLU A 74 -5.73 19.98 -7.04
C GLU A 74 -6.82 19.43 -6.12
N GLN A 75 -7.42 18.30 -6.47
CA GLN A 75 -8.49 17.71 -5.68
C GLN A 75 -7.95 17.23 -4.32
N LYS A 76 -8.53 17.78 -3.25
CA LYS A 76 -8.24 17.33 -1.87
C LYS A 76 -8.66 15.87 -1.71
N GLY A 77 -7.83 15.10 -1.02
CA GLY A 77 -8.12 13.69 -0.80
C GLY A 77 -6.93 12.88 -0.33
N LEU A 78 -7.16 11.59 -0.15
CA LEU A 78 -6.17 10.61 0.26
C LEU A 78 -6.18 9.45 -0.74
N PHE A 79 -5.03 9.17 -1.33
CA PHE A 79 -4.83 7.99 -2.17
C PHE A 79 -3.83 7.06 -1.50
N LYS A 80 -4.13 5.76 -1.51
CA LYS A 80 -3.27 4.72 -0.96
C LYS A 80 -3.03 3.66 -2.01
N CYS A 81 -1.79 3.20 -2.08
CA CYS A 81 -1.40 2.09 -2.94
C CYS A 81 -0.59 1.08 -2.15
N CYS A 82 -0.94 -0.19 -2.27
CA CYS A 82 -0.18 -1.31 -1.76
C CYS A 82 0.39 -2.11 -2.93
N LEU A 83 1.66 -2.46 -2.84
CA LEU A 83 2.35 -3.33 -3.78
C LEU A 83 2.70 -4.62 -3.04
N PHE A 84 2.22 -5.76 -3.55
CA PHE A 84 2.38 -7.05 -2.91
C PHE A 84 2.90 -8.09 -3.90
N ASP A 85 3.59 -9.09 -3.37
CA ASP A 85 4.00 -10.25 -4.16
C ASP A 85 2.77 -11.15 -4.41
N ALA A 86 2.29 -11.16 -5.65
CA ALA A 86 1.14 -11.97 -6.04
C ALA A 86 1.36 -13.48 -5.78
N ARG A 87 2.62 -13.95 -5.73
CA ARG A 87 2.96 -15.35 -5.42
C ARG A 87 2.72 -15.72 -3.96
N LYS A 88 2.75 -14.73 -3.05
CA LYS A 88 2.45 -14.88 -1.62
C LYS A 88 0.97 -14.67 -1.29
N THR A 89 0.14 -14.37 -2.28
CA THR A 89 -1.30 -14.20 -2.06
C THR A 89 -1.94 -15.53 -1.70
N ILE A 90 -2.56 -15.59 -0.52
CA ILE A 90 -3.33 -16.76 -0.09
C ILE A 90 -4.66 -16.73 -0.83
N GLN A 91 -5.09 -17.88 -1.36
CA GLN A 91 -6.39 -18.04 -2.00
C GLN A 91 -7.17 -19.14 -1.30
N LEU A 92 -8.37 -18.82 -0.84
CA LEU A 92 -9.28 -19.74 -0.16
C LEU A 92 -10.57 -19.85 -0.97
N GLU A 93 -10.87 -21.03 -1.49
CA GLU A 93 -12.15 -21.29 -2.17
C GLU A 93 -13.27 -21.56 -1.16
N ARG A 94 -14.50 -21.22 -1.52
CA ARG A 94 -15.69 -21.60 -0.75
C ARG A 94 -16.25 -22.96 -1.20
N ASP A 95 -16.87 -23.68 -0.28
CA ASP A 95 -17.68 -24.86 -0.56
C ASP A 95 -19.15 -24.52 -0.81
N GLY A 96 -19.99 -25.53 -1.03
CA GLY A 96 -21.42 -25.36 -1.28
C GLY A 96 -22.20 -24.77 -0.10
N THR A 97 -21.60 -24.68 1.09
CA THR A 97 -22.18 -24.02 2.28
C THR A 97 -21.73 -22.56 2.42
N GLY A 98 -20.75 -22.14 1.61
CA GLY A 98 -20.11 -20.83 1.71
C GLY A 98 -18.89 -20.79 2.65
N ALA A 99 -18.55 -21.90 3.30
CA ALA A 99 -17.37 -22.02 4.16
C ALA A 99 -16.09 -22.13 3.34
N PHE A 100 -14.96 -21.62 3.85
CA PHE A 100 -13.67 -21.74 3.15
C PHE A 100 -13.07 -23.14 3.29
N LYS A 101 -12.49 -23.65 2.19
CA LYS A 101 -11.80 -24.94 2.11
C LYS A 101 -10.31 -24.76 2.37
N PHE A 102 -9.77 -25.54 3.31
CA PHE A 102 -8.35 -25.68 3.56
C PHE A 102 -8.10 -26.91 4.43
N GLU A 103 -7.01 -27.65 4.19
CA GLU A 103 -6.63 -28.79 5.06
C GLU A 103 -6.06 -28.29 6.38
N ASN A 104 -5.16 -27.31 6.29
CA ASN A 104 -4.59 -26.58 7.40
C ASN A 104 -4.84 -25.09 7.18
N LEU A 105 -5.11 -24.35 8.26
CA LEU A 105 -5.28 -22.91 8.17
C LEU A 105 -3.98 -22.29 7.63
N PRO A 106 -4.02 -21.52 6.53
CA PRO A 106 -2.81 -20.88 6.00
C PRO A 106 -2.14 -19.98 7.04
N GLU A 107 -0.82 -19.91 7.01
CA GLU A 107 -0.06 -18.96 7.82
C GLU A 107 0.19 -17.68 7.03
N LEU A 108 0.20 -16.54 7.73
CA LEU A 108 0.61 -15.25 7.16
C LEU A 108 2.12 -15.12 7.37
N ASP A 109 2.86 -15.06 6.27
CA ASP A 109 4.32 -14.92 6.31
C ASP A 109 4.71 -13.49 6.74
N TYR A 110 5.87 -13.39 7.38
CA TYR A 110 6.46 -12.12 7.76
C TYR A 110 7.99 -12.21 7.77
N GLU A 111 8.64 -11.05 7.68
CA GLU A 111 10.09 -10.91 7.86
C GLU A 111 10.39 -10.32 9.24
N VAL A 112 11.52 -10.71 9.85
CA VAL A 112 12.00 -10.10 11.09
C VAL A 112 13.19 -9.21 10.77
N MET A 113 13.10 -7.95 11.18
CA MET A 113 14.21 -7.00 11.14
C MET A 113 14.39 -6.39 12.51
N ASP A 114 15.52 -6.64 13.16
CA ASP A 114 15.81 -6.06 14.47
C ASP A 114 16.40 -4.65 14.29
N LEU A 115 15.55 -3.63 14.39
CA LEU A 115 15.98 -2.24 14.39
C LEU A 115 16.39 -1.82 15.80
N GLN A 116 17.46 -1.04 15.94
CA GLN A 116 17.95 -0.60 17.25
C GLN A 116 16.91 0.27 17.99
N ALA A 117 16.91 0.16 19.32
CA ALA A 117 15.86 0.68 20.19
C ALA A 117 15.59 2.19 20.13
N SER A 118 16.48 2.99 19.52
CA SER A 118 16.30 4.43 19.33
C SER A 118 15.13 4.80 18.40
N ASP A 119 14.73 3.90 17.51
CA ASP A 119 13.64 4.12 16.54
C ASP A 119 12.25 3.68 17.08
N ILE A 120 12.19 3.06 18.26
CA ILE A 120 11.00 2.43 18.87
C ILE A 120 9.92 3.43 19.33
N THR A 121 10.25 4.72 19.41
CA THR A 121 9.46 5.70 20.20
C THR A 121 8.23 6.28 19.50
N ARG A 122 7.93 5.93 18.24
CA ARG A 122 6.94 6.68 17.46
C ARG A 122 5.79 5.82 16.93
N PRO A 123 4.53 6.15 17.27
CA PRO A 123 3.37 5.34 16.91
C PRO A 123 3.15 5.37 15.39
N HIS A 124 3.04 4.19 14.80
CA HIS A 124 2.63 4.01 13.41
C HIS A 124 1.11 4.17 13.33
N SER A 125 0.64 5.02 12.41
CA SER A 125 -0.79 5.17 12.17
C SER A 125 -1.26 4.09 11.21
N TYR A 126 -2.35 3.42 11.58
CA TYR A 126 -3.25 2.89 10.58
C TYR A 126 -3.88 4.06 9.83
N PHE A 127 -4.03 3.95 8.52
CA PHE A 127 -4.74 4.97 7.77
C PHE A 127 -6.24 4.91 8.09
N GLU A 128 -6.67 5.60 9.14
CA GLU A 128 -8.09 5.81 9.40
C GLU A 128 -8.37 7.30 9.62
N ASP A 129 -8.72 7.99 8.54
CA ASP A 129 -9.59 9.15 8.61
C ASP A 129 -10.84 8.82 7.77
N GLY A 130 -11.74 7.99 8.34
CA GLY A 130 -13.09 7.73 7.81
C GLY A 130 -13.29 6.40 7.09
N LYS A 131 -14.57 6.12 6.76
CA LYS A 131 -14.98 4.97 5.96
C LYS A 131 -14.46 5.15 4.53
N ASP A 132 -13.52 4.32 4.12
CA ASP A 132 -13.02 4.32 2.74
C ASP A 132 -14.19 3.95 1.80
N PRO A 133 -14.56 4.82 0.84
CA PRO A 133 -15.67 4.56 -0.07
C PRO A 133 -15.45 3.33 -0.94
N ASP A 134 -14.18 2.94 -1.15
CA ASP A 134 -13.82 1.74 -1.92
C ASP A 134 -13.87 0.45 -1.08
N GLU A 135 -13.90 0.57 0.26
CA GLU A 135 -14.08 -0.56 1.16
C GLU A 135 -15.56 -0.96 1.29
N GLN A 136 -15.92 -1.95 0.48
CA GLN A 136 -17.27 -2.50 0.42
C GLN A 136 -17.47 -3.64 1.43
N LEU A 137 -16.38 -4.18 1.97
CA LEU A 137 -16.41 -5.33 2.88
C LEU A 137 -16.42 -4.88 4.34
N GLN A 138 -17.45 -5.30 5.10
CA GLN A 138 -17.45 -5.08 6.54
C GLN A 138 -16.69 -6.20 7.25
N LEU A 139 -15.52 -5.87 7.80
CA LEU A 139 -14.73 -6.85 8.53
C LEU A 139 -15.37 -7.18 9.89
N PRO A 140 -15.36 -8.47 10.30
CA PRO A 140 -15.82 -8.86 11.63
C PRO A 140 -15.10 -8.08 12.73
N LYS A 141 -15.81 -7.65 13.78
CA LYS A 141 -15.22 -6.92 14.92
C LYS A 141 -14.00 -7.61 15.53
N LYS A 142 -13.95 -8.95 15.46
CA LYS A 142 -12.81 -9.76 15.92
C LYS A 142 -11.55 -9.53 15.08
N VAL A 143 -11.68 -9.40 13.75
CA VAL A 143 -10.58 -9.06 12.83
C VAL A 143 -10.04 -7.68 13.20
N ILE A 144 -10.93 -6.69 13.28
CA ILE A 144 -10.58 -5.30 13.63
C ILE A 144 -9.84 -5.26 14.98
N LYS A 145 -10.38 -5.89 16.01
CA LYS A 145 -9.74 -5.97 17.34
C LYS A 145 -8.36 -6.63 17.28
N CYS A 146 -8.21 -7.69 16.51
CA CYS A 146 -6.92 -8.38 16.36
C CYS A 146 -5.88 -7.49 15.66
N VAL A 147 -6.29 -6.68 14.69
CA VAL A 147 -5.43 -5.68 14.04
C VAL A 147 -5.02 -4.59 15.04
N PHE A 148 -5.92 -4.11 15.89
CA PHE A 148 -5.56 -3.20 16.99
C PHE A 148 -4.57 -3.82 18.00
N GLU A 149 -4.71 -5.12 18.31
CA GLU A 149 -3.74 -5.86 19.14
C GLU A 149 -2.37 -5.94 18.43
N LEU A 150 -2.33 -6.27 17.14
CA LEU A 150 -1.10 -6.27 16.33
C LEU A 150 -0.42 -4.90 16.34
N ASN A 151 -1.20 -3.81 16.35
CA ASN A 151 -0.67 -2.46 16.33
C ASN A 151 0.16 -2.08 17.55
N GLN A 152 -0.02 -2.77 18.67
CA GLN A 152 0.79 -2.59 19.88
C GLN A 152 2.21 -3.16 19.72
N ILE A 153 2.45 -3.99 18.70
CA ILE A 153 3.78 -4.51 18.36
C ILE A 153 4.41 -3.61 17.30
N HIS A 154 5.69 -3.27 17.48
CA HIS A 154 6.46 -2.48 16.54
C HIS A 154 6.68 -3.31 15.25
N HIS A 155 5.94 -2.95 14.20
CA HIS A 155 5.93 -3.67 12.92
C HIS A 155 5.45 -2.74 11.81
N THR A 156 5.72 -3.11 10.57
CA THR A 156 5.18 -2.48 9.36
C THR A 156 4.55 -3.55 8.48
N GLY A 157 3.66 -3.15 7.60
CA GLY A 157 3.04 -4.10 6.68
C GLY A 157 1.64 -3.72 6.24
N CYS A 158 1.02 -4.64 5.52
CA CYS A 158 -0.38 -4.56 5.15
C CYS A 158 -1.03 -5.96 5.10
N ILE A 159 -2.34 -5.97 5.22
CA ILE A 159 -3.21 -7.09 4.90
C ILE A 159 -4.45 -6.56 4.18
N ILE A 160 -4.82 -7.19 3.07
CA ILE A 160 -5.99 -6.84 2.27
C ILE A 160 -6.77 -8.12 2.00
N PHE A 161 -8.06 -8.09 2.34
CA PHE A 161 -9.02 -9.13 2.05
C PHE A 161 -9.79 -8.73 0.79
N GLU A 162 -9.66 -9.52 -0.27
CA GLU A 162 -10.51 -9.44 -1.47
C GLU A 162 -11.46 -10.65 -1.44
N ALA A 163 -12.63 -10.45 -0.85
CA ALA A 163 -13.67 -11.46 -0.75
C ALA A 163 -14.56 -11.43 -2.00
N LEU A 164 -14.60 -12.54 -2.72
CA LEU A 164 -15.44 -12.79 -3.89
C LEU A 164 -16.52 -13.83 -3.53
N PRO A 165 -17.57 -14.00 -4.36
CA PRO A 165 -18.62 -14.98 -4.09
C PRO A 165 -18.13 -16.42 -3.94
N ASP A 166 -17.09 -16.82 -4.68
CA ASP A 166 -16.58 -18.19 -4.72
C ASP A 166 -15.26 -18.39 -3.98
N ARG A 167 -14.56 -17.31 -3.61
CA ARG A 167 -13.22 -17.36 -3.02
C ARG A 167 -12.89 -16.11 -2.23
N MET A 168 -11.84 -16.17 -1.42
CA MET A 168 -11.20 -15.00 -0.83
C MET A 168 -9.73 -15.01 -1.20
N LYS A 169 -9.21 -13.85 -1.60
CA LYS A 169 -7.77 -13.61 -1.72
C LYS A 169 -7.31 -12.77 -0.55
N ILE A 170 -6.17 -13.14 0.04
CA ILE A 170 -5.54 -12.40 1.12
C ILE A 170 -4.16 -11.97 0.64
N HIS A 171 -4.03 -10.67 0.39
CA HIS A 171 -2.75 -10.06 0.08
C HIS A 171 -2.13 -9.59 1.38
N HIS A 172 -0.86 -9.91 1.61
CA HIS A 172 -0.19 -9.50 2.82
C HIS A 172 1.29 -9.24 2.59
N TYR A 173 1.83 -8.39 3.43
CA TYR A 173 3.25 -8.16 3.59
C TYR A 173 3.47 -7.68 5.02
N TYR A 174 4.28 -8.37 5.81
CA TYR A 174 4.56 -8.00 7.18
C TYR A 174 6.06 -8.00 7.47
N ARG A 175 6.49 -7.02 8.24
CA ARG A 175 7.84 -6.95 8.78
C ARG A 175 7.79 -6.58 10.25
N LEU A 176 8.17 -7.52 11.09
CA LEU A 176 8.35 -7.32 12.51
C LEU A 176 9.63 -6.52 12.75
N LEU A 177 9.52 -5.45 13.55
CA LEU A 177 10.62 -4.54 13.84
C LEU A 177 11.15 -4.66 15.28
N ASP A 178 10.55 -5.54 16.08
CA ASP A 178 10.95 -5.88 17.44
C ASP A 178 11.00 -7.40 17.57
N ALA A 179 12.20 -7.98 17.45
CA ALA A 179 12.40 -9.42 17.48
C ALA A 179 11.95 -10.05 18.82
N SER A 180 11.98 -9.29 19.91
CA SER A 180 11.53 -9.79 21.23
C SER A 180 10.04 -10.12 21.28
N LYS A 181 9.26 -9.56 20.34
CA LYS A 181 7.82 -9.74 20.24
C LYS A 181 7.39 -10.82 19.24
N GLU A 182 8.34 -11.52 18.61
CA GLU A 182 8.03 -12.51 17.58
C GLU A 182 7.00 -13.58 18.00
N PRO A 183 7.08 -14.20 19.20
CA PRO A 183 6.08 -15.19 19.61
C PRO A 183 4.66 -14.60 19.71
N GLU A 184 4.56 -13.37 20.20
CA GLU A 184 3.29 -12.65 20.32
C GLU A 184 2.74 -12.25 18.93
N PHE A 185 3.62 -11.77 18.05
CA PHE A 185 3.32 -11.38 16.68
C PHE A 185 2.79 -12.57 15.87
N LYS A 186 3.50 -13.70 15.87
CA LYS A 186 3.07 -14.94 15.19
C LYS A 186 1.71 -15.40 15.69
N ARG A 187 1.50 -15.41 17.02
CA ARG A 187 0.21 -15.79 17.62
C ARG A 187 -0.93 -14.89 17.15
N LEU A 188 -0.69 -13.58 17.06
CA LEU A 188 -1.70 -12.62 16.59
C LEU A 188 -1.99 -12.77 15.10
N LEU A 189 -1.00 -13.04 14.26
CA LEU A 189 -1.22 -13.35 12.83
C LEU A 189 -2.04 -14.63 12.65
N SER A 190 -1.76 -15.70 13.39
CA SER A 190 -2.58 -16.92 13.37
C SER A 190 -4.02 -16.64 13.81
N LYS A 191 -4.20 -15.85 14.87
CA LYS A 191 -5.53 -15.45 15.36
C LYS A 191 -6.29 -14.59 14.35
N LEU A 192 -5.60 -13.66 13.68
CA LEU A 192 -6.15 -12.85 12.60
C LEU A 192 -6.68 -13.74 11.48
N MET A 193 -5.90 -14.74 11.07
CA MET A 193 -6.29 -15.67 10.02
C MET A 193 -7.49 -16.56 10.41
N GLN A 194 -7.56 -16.99 11.68
CA GLN A 194 -8.75 -17.70 12.21
C GLN A 194 -10.01 -16.84 12.18
N TYR A 195 -9.90 -15.53 12.34
CA TYR A 195 -11.03 -14.62 12.22
C TYR A 195 -11.35 -14.28 10.76
N ALA A 196 -10.34 -14.19 9.90
CA ALA A 196 -10.52 -13.93 8.47
C ALA A 196 -11.39 -14.99 7.78
N VAL A 197 -11.24 -16.27 8.17
CA VAL A 197 -12.09 -17.35 7.60
C VAL A 197 -13.56 -17.27 8.01
N SER A 198 -13.94 -16.36 8.91
CA SER A 198 -15.35 -16.10 9.25
C SER A 198 -15.99 -15.01 8.39
N ILE A 199 -15.25 -14.41 7.45
CA ILE A 199 -15.76 -13.40 6.53
C ILE A 199 -16.73 -14.05 5.53
N THR A 200 -18.00 -13.65 5.57
CA THR A 200 -19.05 -14.10 4.66
C THR A 200 -19.40 -13.08 3.59
N ASP A 201 -19.21 -11.80 3.88
CA ASP A 201 -19.52 -10.71 2.96
C ASP A 201 -18.55 -10.69 1.77
N VAL A 202 -18.94 -9.96 0.72
CA VAL A 202 -18.17 -9.78 -0.52
C VAL A 202 -17.71 -8.34 -0.61
N GLY A 203 -16.51 -8.13 -1.13
CA GLY A 203 -15.91 -6.81 -1.30
C GLY A 203 -14.42 -6.81 -0.96
N VAL A 204 -13.86 -5.62 -0.88
CA VAL A 204 -12.47 -5.41 -0.47
C VAL A 204 -12.46 -4.63 0.84
N ALA A 205 -11.59 -5.04 1.76
CA ALA A 205 -11.21 -4.24 2.92
C ALA A 205 -9.78 -4.57 3.30
N GLY A 206 -9.06 -3.58 3.80
CA GLY A 206 -7.65 -3.73 4.01
C GLY A 206 -7.11 -2.76 5.02
N PHE A 207 -5.85 -3.00 5.29
CA PHE A 207 -5.25 -2.55 6.52
C PHE A 207 -3.77 -2.35 6.22
N MET A 208 -3.27 -1.11 6.31
CA MET A 208 -1.88 -0.76 6.00
C MET A 208 -1.28 0.05 7.14
N LYS A 209 -0.09 -0.38 7.57
CA LYS A 209 0.75 0.25 8.59
C LYS A 209 2.12 0.54 7.99
N LEU A 210 2.35 1.79 7.63
CA LEU A 210 3.65 2.23 7.15
C LEU A 210 4.61 2.50 8.34
N PRO A 211 5.94 2.36 8.15
CA PRO A 211 6.94 2.85 9.09
C PRO A 211 6.71 4.33 9.40
N TYR A 212 7.11 4.75 10.60
CA TYR A 212 6.89 6.12 11.04
C TYR A 212 7.61 7.15 10.13
N LYS A 213 6.91 8.27 9.89
CA LYS A 213 7.22 9.50 9.13
C LYS A 213 8.64 9.64 8.57
N ASN A 214 8.76 9.28 7.30
CA ASN A 214 9.50 10.12 6.34
C ASN A 214 8.49 10.82 5.41
N THR A 215 7.47 11.45 6.02
CA THR A 215 6.46 12.21 5.28
C THR A 215 7.16 13.36 4.57
N ARG A 216 7.14 13.34 3.24
CA ARG A 216 7.68 14.42 2.43
C ARG A 216 6.54 15.35 2.05
N GLU A 217 6.77 16.64 2.22
CA GLU A 217 5.85 17.69 1.79
C GLU A 217 6.29 18.22 0.42
N PHE A 218 5.34 18.40 -0.48
CA PHE A 218 5.54 18.95 -1.81
C PHE A 218 4.49 20.04 -2.06
N ASP A 219 4.90 21.14 -2.69
CA ASP A 219 3.96 22.13 -3.19
C ASP A 219 3.15 21.54 -4.35
N LEU A 220 1.89 21.97 -4.46
CA LEU A 220 1.07 21.69 -5.65
C LEU A 220 1.66 22.43 -6.86
N CYS A 221 1.70 21.74 -7.99
CA CYS A 221 2.29 22.23 -9.23
C CYS A 221 1.40 21.84 -10.41
N THR A 222 0.47 22.72 -10.76
CA THR A 222 -0.48 22.52 -11.87
C THR A 222 0.17 22.48 -13.24
N ARG A 223 1.36 23.08 -13.37
CA ARG A 223 2.11 23.13 -14.62
C ARG A 223 3.62 23.19 -14.34
N GLN A 224 4.34 22.27 -14.97
CA GLN A 224 5.81 22.29 -14.99
C GLN A 224 6.33 23.44 -15.87
N PRO A 225 7.52 23.99 -15.58
CA PRO A 225 8.17 24.96 -16.46
C PRO A 225 8.31 24.41 -17.88
N ASP A 226 8.23 25.30 -18.86
CA ASP A 226 8.45 24.91 -20.25
C ASP A 226 9.94 24.71 -20.51
N GLU A 227 10.35 23.46 -20.71
CA GLU A 227 11.72 23.08 -21.08
C GLU A 227 11.78 22.83 -22.60
N PHE A 228 12.06 23.87 -23.36
CA PHE A 228 12.23 23.76 -24.81
C PHE A 228 13.65 23.33 -25.16
N PHE A 229 13.77 22.39 -26.09
CA PHE A 229 15.07 22.08 -26.68
C PHE A 229 15.64 23.34 -27.35
N PRO A 230 16.93 23.68 -27.17
CA PRO A 230 17.53 24.81 -27.86
C PRO A 230 17.32 24.66 -29.37
N ARG A 231 17.05 25.79 -30.04
CA ARG A 231 16.80 25.83 -31.49
C ARG A 231 17.91 25.15 -32.31
N ASP A 232 19.13 25.12 -31.79
CA ASP A 232 20.24 24.34 -32.31
C ASP A 232 20.76 23.34 -31.25
N PRO A 233 20.46 22.04 -31.38
CA PRO A 233 20.89 21.00 -30.46
C PRO A 233 22.39 20.80 -30.30
N LYS A 234 23.18 21.27 -31.26
CA LYS A 234 24.62 20.99 -31.36
C LYS A 234 25.48 22.18 -30.95
N ARG A 235 24.88 23.32 -30.63
CA ARG A 235 25.60 24.47 -30.11
C ARG A 235 26.00 24.15 -28.67
N GLU A 236 27.28 23.87 -28.44
CA GLU A 236 27.83 23.72 -27.11
C GLU A 236 27.46 24.95 -26.27
N THR A 237 26.86 24.70 -25.10
CA THR A 237 26.58 25.71 -24.10
C THR A 237 27.92 26.22 -23.59
N ILE A 238 28.35 27.39 -24.04
CA ILE A 238 29.48 28.11 -23.43
C ILE A 238 28.91 28.85 -22.24
N GLU A 239 28.96 28.24 -21.05
CA GLU A 239 28.89 28.92 -19.74
C GLU A 239 29.96 28.36 -18.80
#